data_AF-A0A7X6MVM1-F1
#
_entry.id   AF-A0A7X6MVM1-F1
#
_cell.length_a   1.000
_cell.length_b   1.000
_cell.length_c   1.000
_cell.angle_alpha   90.00
_cell.angle_beta   90.00
_cell.angle_gamma   90.00
#
_symmetry.space_group_name_H-M   'P 1'
#
loop_
_entity.id
_entity.type
_entity.pdbx_description
1 polymer ?
#
loop_
_entity_poly.entity_id
_entity_poly.type
_entity_poly.pdbx_seq_one_letter_code
_entity_poly.pdbx_strand_id
1 'polypeptide(L)'
;MSTDISVQFERTRQLAAELDAEAAKVKQILEEETALMADIGGTWTGSAAEQFSQQYSEWNKEADEEAAALDKLCAAVHGGIDTLNSTETDVTGMFS
;
A
#
# COMPACT_ATOMS: atom_id res chain seq x y z
N MET A 1 -0.81 -11.40 32.87
CA MET A 1 0.16 -10.92 31.87
C MET A 1 -0.12 -11.43 30.46
N SER A 2 -0.70 -12.64 30.27
CA SER A 2 -1.03 -13.20 28.93
C SER A 2 -2.16 -12.45 28.18
N THR A 3 -3.20 -11.94 28.87
CA THR A 3 -4.35 -11.31 28.21
C THR A 3 -4.05 -9.98 27.51
N ASP A 4 -3.04 -9.25 27.98
CA ASP A 4 -2.68 -7.93 27.45
C ASP A 4 -1.93 -8.05 26.10
N ILE A 5 -1.09 -9.08 26.00
CA ILE A 5 -0.32 -9.38 24.78
C ILE A 5 -1.26 -9.80 23.65
N SER A 6 -2.18 -10.74 23.89
CA SER A 6 -3.12 -11.21 22.86
C SER A 6 -4.08 -10.11 22.36
N VAL A 7 -4.45 -9.13 23.19
CA VAL A 7 -5.28 -7.98 22.78
C VAL A 7 -4.48 -7.02 21.88
N GLN A 8 -3.21 -6.76 22.19
CA GLN A 8 -2.35 -5.94 21.34
C GLN A 8 -2.14 -6.60 19.97
N PHE A 9 -2.00 -7.93 19.92
CA PHE A 9 -1.87 -8.69 18.68
C PHE A 9 -3.07 -8.58 17.74
N GLU A 10 -4.28 -8.81 18.27
CA GLU A 10 -5.49 -8.71 17.49
C GLU A 10 -5.65 -7.29 16.91
N ARG A 11 -5.29 -6.27 17.71
CA ARG A 11 -5.26 -4.89 17.27
C ARG A 11 -4.23 -4.63 16.17
N THR A 12 -3.03 -5.22 16.24
CA THR A 12 -2.02 -5.10 15.17
C THR A 12 -2.50 -5.75 13.87
N ARG A 13 -3.18 -6.90 13.93
CA ARG A 13 -3.77 -7.54 12.74
C ARG A 13 -4.88 -6.70 12.12
N GLN A 14 -5.76 -6.13 12.94
CA GLN A 14 -6.80 -5.23 12.47
C GLN A 14 -6.20 -4.00 11.77
N LEU A 15 -5.18 -3.37 12.37
CA LEU A 15 -4.48 -2.24 11.76
C LEU A 15 -3.80 -2.58 10.43
N ALA A 16 -3.25 -3.79 10.29
CA ALA A 16 -2.70 -4.25 9.02
C ALA A 16 -3.78 -4.45 7.94
N ALA A 17 -4.91 -5.06 8.31
CA ALA A 17 -6.04 -5.20 7.39
C ALA A 17 -6.63 -3.84 6.96
N GLU A 18 -6.69 -2.87 7.88
CA GLU A 18 -7.07 -1.49 7.57
C GLU A 18 -6.07 -0.81 6.63
N LEU A 19 -4.77 -1.03 6.84
CA LEU A 19 -3.71 -0.51 5.98
C LEU A 19 -3.78 -1.11 4.57
N ASP A 20 -3.99 -2.41 4.44
CA ASP A 20 -4.17 -3.08 3.14
C ASP A 20 -5.39 -2.53 2.39
N ALA A 21 -6.49 -2.33 3.10
CA ALA A 21 -7.71 -1.76 2.53
C ALA A 21 -7.49 -0.32 2.05
N GLU A 22 -6.74 0.48 2.81
CA GLU A 22 -6.43 1.86 2.41
C GLU A 22 -5.43 1.91 1.25
N ALA A 23 -4.40 1.05 1.25
CA ALA A 23 -3.48 0.89 0.13
C ALA A 23 -4.20 0.49 -1.16
N ALA A 24 -5.19 -0.41 -1.07
CA ALA A 24 -6.02 -0.79 -2.21
C ALA A 24 -6.84 0.39 -2.76
N LYS A 25 -7.40 1.25 -1.89
CA LYS A 25 -8.11 2.47 -2.32
C LYS A 25 -7.18 3.44 -3.03
N VAL A 26 -5.98 3.69 -2.49
CA VAL A 26 -5.02 4.60 -3.12
C VAL A 26 -4.62 4.11 -4.50
N LYS A 27 -4.33 2.81 -4.65
CA LYS A 27 -4.02 2.22 -5.96
C LYS A 27 -5.19 2.34 -6.93
N GLN A 28 -6.42 2.12 -6.48
CA GLN A 28 -7.60 2.29 -7.31
C GLN A 28 -7.74 3.75 -7.79
N ILE A 29 -7.51 4.74 -6.92
CA ILE A 29 -7.54 6.16 -7.29
C ILE A 29 -6.47 6.47 -8.34
N LEU A 30 -5.24 5.98 -8.14
CA LEU A 30 -4.15 6.16 -9.10
C LEU A 30 -4.48 5.55 -10.48
N GLU A 31 -5.10 4.37 -10.51
CA GLU A 31 -5.58 3.73 -11.75
C GLU A 31 -6.68 4.57 -12.43
N GLU A 32 -7.65 5.08 -11.66
CA GLU A 32 -8.73 5.92 -12.16
C GLU A 32 -8.21 7.25 -12.74
N GLU A 33 -7.30 7.92 -12.03
CA GLU A 33 -6.68 9.18 -12.49
C GLU A 33 -5.82 8.96 -13.75
N THR A 34 -5.08 7.85 -13.81
CA THR A 34 -4.31 7.46 -14.98
C THR A 34 -5.20 7.21 -16.21
N ALA A 35 -6.35 6.57 -16.00
CA ALA A 35 -7.33 6.34 -17.06
C ALA A 35 -7.98 7.65 -17.55
N LEU A 36 -8.33 8.56 -16.63
CA LEU A 36 -8.86 9.88 -16.97
C LEU A 36 -7.84 10.70 -17.77
N MET A 37 -6.57 10.66 -17.37
CA MET A 37 -5.51 11.32 -18.12
C MET A 37 -5.35 10.74 -19.52
N ALA A 38 -5.38 9.41 -19.68
CA ALA A 38 -5.30 8.77 -20.99
C ALA A 38 -6.45 9.22 -21.93
N ASP A 39 -7.66 9.38 -21.40
CA ASP A 39 -8.84 9.84 -22.15
C ASP A 39 -8.68 11.30 -22.64
N ILE A 40 -8.18 12.18 -21.77
CA ILE A 40 -8.00 13.61 -22.10
C ILE A 40 -6.87 13.80 -23.12
N GLY A 41 -5.83 12.96 -23.11
CA GLY A 41 -4.69 13.07 -24.03
C GLY A 41 -5.06 13.06 -25.51
N GLY A 42 -6.16 12.37 -25.88
CA GLY A 42 -6.67 12.35 -27.25
C GLY A 42 -7.31 13.65 -27.72
N THR A 43 -7.61 14.59 -26.81
CA THR A 43 -8.25 15.87 -27.14
C THR A 43 -7.26 17.00 -27.43
N TRP A 44 -5.99 16.85 -27.04
CA TRP A 44 -4.98 17.91 -27.23
C TRP A 44 -4.18 17.66 -28.51
N THR A 45 -3.84 18.74 -29.23
CA THR A 45 -3.06 18.68 -30.48
C THR A 45 -1.93 19.71 -30.48
N GLY A 46 -0.90 19.50 -31.30
CA GLY A 46 0.26 20.39 -31.39
C GLY A 46 1.12 20.37 -30.12
N SER A 47 1.75 21.49 -29.77
CA SER A 47 2.66 21.60 -28.63
C SER A 47 2.02 21.26 -27.27
N ALA A 48 0.70 21.40 -27.15
CA ALA A 48 -0.04 21.00 -25.94
C ALA A 48 -0.02 19.46 -25.76
N ALA A 49 -0.11 18.70 -26.85
CA ALA A 49 -0.04 17.25 -26.81
C ALA A 49 1.35 16.74 -26.39
N GLU A 50 2.42 17.41 -26.83
CA GLU A 50 3.79 17.08 -26.42
C GLU A 50 4.02 17.31 -24.93
N GLN A 51 3.58 18.47 -24.40
CA GLN A 51 3.66 18.77 -22.97
C GLN A 51 2.82 17.81 -22.13
N PHE A 52 1.62 17.47 -22.61
CA PHE A 52 0.77 16.48 -21.98
C PHE A 52 1.43 15.11 -21.94
N SER A 53 2.00 14.65 -23.06
CA SER A 53 2.68 13.36 -23.12
C SER A 53 3.86 13.27 -22.16
N GLN A 54 4.58 14.37 -21.94
CA GLN A 54 5.66 14.43 -20.93
C GLN A 54 5.10 14.29 -19.52
N GLN A 55 4.12 15.13 -19.15
CA GLN A 55 3.50 15.08 -17.82
C GLN A 55 2.81 13.73 -17.56
N TYR A 56 2.19 13.14 -18.59
CA TYR A 56 1.57 11.81 -18.53
C TYR A 56 2.61 10.71 -18.23
N SER A 57 3.78 10.79 -18.85
CA SER A 57 4.86 9.84 -18.59
C SER A 57 5.44 10.00 -17.18
N GLU A 58 5.55 11.24 -16.68
CA GLU A 58 6.03 11.51 -15.32
C GLU A 58 5.01 11.04 -14.28
N TRP A 59 3.72 11.34 -14.49
CA TRP A 59 2.62 10.86 -13.65
C TRP A 59 2.62 9.34 -13.51
N ASN A 60 2.66 8.60 -14.63
CA ASN A 60 2.64 7.13 -14.57
C ASN A 60 3.81 6.59 -13.76
N LYS A 61 4.99 7.21 -13.90
CA LYS A 61 6.16 6.82 -13.13
C LYS A 61 5.96 7.08 -11.63
N GLU A 62 5.47 8.25 -11.26
CA GLU A 62 5.21 8.60 -9.85
C GLU A 62 4.13 7.71 -9.23
N ALA A 63 3.04 7.43 -9.97
CA ALA A 63 1.98 6.53 -9.56
C ALA A 63 2.49 5.10 -9.33
N ASP A 64 3.32 4.58 -10.24
CA ASP A 64 3.97 3.27 -10.10
C ASP A 64 4.92 3.24 -8.88
N GLU A 65 5.69 4.31 -8.65
CA GLU A 65 6.58 4.45 -7.50
C GLU A 65 5.80 4.48 -6.17
N GLU A 66 4.67 5.19 -6.13
CA GLU A 66 3.78 5.25 -4.96
C GLU A 66 3.13 3.89 -4.67
N ALA A 67 2.58 3.22 -5.70
CA ALA A 67 2.02 1.88 -5.57
C ALA A 67 3.06 0.87 -5.03
N ALA A 68 4.29 0.93 -5.53
CA ALA A 68 5.38 0.09 -5.06
C ALA A 68 5.84 0.43 -3.63
N ALA A 69 5.78 1.71 -3.22
CA ALA A 69 6.08 2.11 -1.86
C ALA A 69 5.02 1.60 -0.87
N LEU A 70 3.74 1.66 -1.25
CA LEU A 70 2.63 1.09 -0.48
C LEU A 70 2.78 -0.43 -0.30
N ASP A 71 3.15 -1.15 -1.36
CA ASP A 71 3.42 -2.59 -1.27
C ASP A 71 4.55 -2.93 -0.31
N LYS A 72 5.65 -2.16 -0.34
CA LYS A 72 6.76 -2.34 0.60
C LYS A 72 6.34 -2.07 2.04
N LEU A 73 5.49 -1.07 2.26
CA LEU A 73 4.97 -0.75 3.59
C LEU A 73 4.10 -1.89 4.13
N CYS A 74 3.14 -2.37 3.34
CA CYS A 74 2.27 -3.47 3.74
C CYS A 74 3.08 -4.75 4.01
N ALA A 75 4.06 -5.07 3.16
CA ALA A 75 4.97 -6.20 3.37
C ALA A 75 5.80 -6.08 4.65
N ALA A 76 6.31 -4.88 4.97
CA ALA A 76 7.07 -4.65 6.20
C ALA A 76 6.19 -4.81 7.45
N VAL A 77 4.94 -4.33 7.41
CA VAL A 77 3.98 -4.49 8.50
C VAL A 77 3.64 -5.96 8.73
N HIS A 78 3.37 -6.72 7.66
CA HIS A 78 3.13 -8.16 7.77
C HIS A 78 4.35 -8.92 8.31
N GLY A 79 5.56 -8.61 7.83
CA GLY A 79 6.78 -9.22 8.37
C GLY A 79 6.99 -8.93 9.87
N GLY A 80 6.61 -7.73 10.31
CA GLY A 80 6.61 -7.37 11.73
C GLY A 80 5.61 -8.19 12.55
N ILE A 81 4.39 -8.37 12.04
CA ILE A 81 3.35 -9.20 12.67
C ILE A 81 3.79 -10.66 12.79
N ASP A 82 4.38 -11.23 11.74
CA ASP A 82 4.87 -12.61 11.75
C ASP A 82 6.00 -12.82 12.77
N THR A 83 6.92 -11.85 12.85
CA THR A 83 8.00 -11.86 13.86
C THR A 83 7.44 -11.82 15.29
N LEU A 84 6.42 -10.99 15.52
CA LEU A 84 5.74 -10.92 16.80
C LEU A 84 5.02 -12.25 17.13
N ASN A 85 4.27 -12.84 16.18
CA ASN A 85 3.59 -14.13 16.36
C ASN A 85 4.58 -15.26 16.73
N SER A 86 5.73 -15.31 16.05
CA SER A 86 6.79 -16.30 16.34
C SER A 86 7.32 -16.12 17.76
N THR A 87 7.59 -14.88 18.16
CA THR A 87 8.10 -14.57 19.51
C THR A 87 7.10 -14.96 20.60
N GLU A 88 5.80 -14.72 20.40
CA GLU A 88 4.75 -15.14 21.34
C GLU A 88 4.68 -16.67 21.46
N THR A 89 4.74 -17.38 20.33
CA THR A 89 4.70 -18.85 20.30
C THR A 89 5.89 -19.43 21.10
N ASP A 90 7.08 -18.87 20.91
CA ASP A 90 8.27 -19.29 21.65
C ASP A 90 8.14 -19.01 23.15
N VAL A 91 7.71 -17.79 23.52
CA VAL A 91 7.56 -17.40 24.93
C VAL A 91 6.50 -18.24 25.63
N THR A 92 5.34 -18.45 25.01
CA THR A 92 4.26 -19.26 25.59
C THR A 92 4.66 -20.73 25.70
N GLY A 93 5.37 -21.27 24.69
CA GLY A 93 5.90 -22.63 24.71
C GLY A 93 6.99 -22.86 25.76
N MET A 94 7.72 -21.82 26.18
CA MET A 94 8.70 -21.91 27.28
C MET A 94 8.07 -22.04 28.67
N PHE A 95 6.80 -21.64 28.84
CA PHE A 95 6.08 -21.68 30.11
C PHE A 95 5.06 -22.83 30.22
N SER A 96 4.94 -23.66 29.17
CA SER A 96 4.17 -24.91 29.14
C SER A 96 5.04 -26.12 29.37
#